data_AF-A0A2U2DME1-F1
#
_entry.id   AF-A0A2U2DME1-F1
#
_cell.length_a   1.000
_cell.length_b   1.000
_cell.length_c   1.000
_cell.angle_alpha   90.00
_cell.angle_beta   90.00
_cell.angle_gamma   90.00
#
_symmetry.space_group_name_H-M   'P 1'
#
loop_
_entity.id
_entity.type
_entity.pdbx_description
1 polymer ?
#
loop_
_entity_poly.entity_id
_entity_poly.type
_entity_poly.pdbx_seq_one_letter_code
_entity_poly.pdbx_strand_id
1 'polypeptide(L)'
;MNARGRDPRRAAGARLGAWDQLENRLWVCRELLGLQARTERDLIEVGHRNIIRSMAKRSGAVVIDPVRGAVQQTGLAAHFRFYHPSVADLAPFIALLLIRANVNLQTVADLQASSMWWKPYARAFYHEEEPERWVSIILPKLRGAQGGRRKRRDGTKVGKADVKSPATISIPSLKRPWSHPFQILTFLQEMTQPLRNEIKRRIDELSAKADRSEQERRELDRLHFIKDDMFVYRSEQEVTSLKFVTREQQVTPRPLVEVLKRYGLTAGVKQLRDAGLQFGFRVSGNNLLILHLLARHSSRETAAAYARRREFFRRSEELFIAIFEKSVALVRSSSYSIANLRAALRSSGLDDWQITNILNPDNRSRYGNRCGGPNSPPEPFNKGTPPGQLCRSQDCIDGCPLARFLPDALPFLVRIWSSIVQQLSNVGIAAAFDNSLQHRLQRLERILDKYPREDVLAEKNKLATEEGGNR
;
A
#
# COMPACT_ATOMS: atom_id res chain seq x y z
N MET A 1 13.67 -27.82 14.24
CA MET A 1 14.96 -27.99 13.52
C MET A 1 15.83 -28.97 14.30
N ASN A 2 16.00 -30.20 13.79
CA ASN A 2 16.89 -31.19 14.39
C ASN A 2 18.34 -30.65 14.44
N ALA A 3 19.00 -30.78 15.58
CA ALA A 3 20.31 -30.17 15.85
C ALA A 3 21.42 -30.81 15.00
N ARG A 4 21.70 -30.23 13.83
CA ARG A 4 22.79 -30.67 12.94
C ARG A 4 24.21 -30.25 13.39
N GLY A 5 24.33 -29.38 14.40
CA GLY A 5 25.61 -28.87 14.88
C GLY A 5 26.12 -29.56 16.15
N ARG A 6 27.44 -29.45 16.40
CA ARG A 6 28.14 -29.93 17.61
C ARG A 6 29.09 -28.85 18.15
N ASP A 7 29.62 -29.07 19.35
CA ASP A 7 30.62 -28.17 19.96
C ASP A 7 31.91 -28.11 19.11
N PRO A 8 32.30 -26.94 18.57
CA PRO A 8 33.51 -26.79 17.77
C PRO A 8 34.78 -26.55 18.62
N ARG A 9 34.69 -26.49 19.95
CA ARG A 9 35.84 -26.26 20.84
C ARG A 9 36.70 -27.52 20.95
N ARG A 10 38.03 -27.35 20.95
CA ARG A 10 38.99 -28.47 21.16
C ARG A 10 38.79 -29.17 22.50
N ALA A 11 38.38 -28.43 23.54
CA ALA A 11 38.08 -29.00 24.86
C ALA A 11 36.96 -30.06 24.84
N ALA A 12 36.09 -30.04 23.81
CA ALA A 12 35.03 -31.02 23.59
C ALA A 12 35.41 -32.09 22.55
N GLY A 13 36.69 -32.21 22.18
CA GLY A 13 37.19 -33.21 21.22
C GLY A 13 36.99 -32.84 19.74
N ALA A 14 36.69 -31.57 19.43
CA ALA A 14 36.48 -31.13 18.06
C ALA A 14 37.78 -31.14 17.21
N ARG A 15 37.67 -31.60 15.96
CA ARG A 15 38.77 -31.59 14.98
C ARG A 15 39.13 -30.16 14.52
N LEU A 16 40.34 -29.99 13.97
CA LEU A 16 40.71 -28.76 13.27
C LEU A 16 39.67 -28.43 12.18
N GLY A 17 39.27 -27.16 12.07
CA GLY A 17 38.25 -26.71 11.10
C GLY A 17 36.80 -26.87 11.55
N ALA A 18 36.52 -27.40 12.75
CA ALA A 18 35.14 -27.53 13.24
C ALA A 18 34.39 -26.20 13.34
N TRP A 19 35.12 -25.09 13.57
CA TRP A 19 34.56 -23.73 13.57
C TRP A 19 34.14 -23.24 12.19
N ASP A 20 34.61 -23.85 11.11
CA ASP A 20 34.30 -23.41 9.73
C ASP A 20 32.91 -23.88 9.27
N GLN A 21 32.34 -24.89 9.96
CA GLN A 21 30.96 -25.33 9.75
C GLN A 21 29.97 -24.37 10.44
N LEU A 22 29.01 -23.85 9.69
CA LEU A 22 28.01 -22.90 10.20
C LEU A 22 27.16 -23.54 11.29
N GLU A 23 26.77 -24.80 11.14
CA GLU A 23 25.93 -25.54 12.06
C GLU A 23 26.55 -25.62 13.46
N ASN A 24 27.87 -25.80 13.54
CA ASN A 24 28.59 -25.83 14.83
C ASN A 24 28.63 -24.44 15.47
N ARG A 25 28.77 -23.38 14.67
CA ARG A 25 28.72 -22.00 15.19
C ARG A 25 27.32 -21.65 15.71
N LEU A 26 26.28 -22.08 15.00
CA LEU A 26 24.89 -21.91 15.42
C LEU A 26 24.55 -22.75 16.67
N TRP A 27 25.16 -23.93 16.81
CA TRP A 27 25.10 -24.73 18.03
C TRP A 27 25.70 -23.97 19.21
N VAL A 28 26.87 -23.34 19.05
CA VAL A 28 27.48 -22.52 20.11
C VAL A 28 26.57 -21.38 20.54
N CYS A 29 25.97 -20.64 19.60
CA CYS A 29 25.01 -19.58 19.93
C CYS A 29 23.84 -20.09 20.76
N ARG A 30 23.33 -21.29 20.44
CA ARG A 30 22.15 -21.88 21.09
C ARG A 30 22.48 -22.52 22.43
N GLU A 31 23.45 -23.42 22.48
CA GLU A 31 23.72 -24.26 23.65
C GLU A 31 24.69 -23.60 24.63
N LEU A 32 25.72 -22.90 24.16
CA LEU A 32 26.73 -22.30 25.04
C LEU A 32 26.39 -20.87 25.42
N LEU A 33 25.89 -20.07 24.48
CA LEU A 33 25.53 -18.67 24.73
C LEU A 33 24.04 -18.50 25.08
N GLY A 34 23.25 -19.57 25.01
CA GLY A 34 21.85 -19.61 25.45
C GLY A 34 20.90 -18.69 24.70
N LEU A 35 21.28 -18.19 23.51
CA LEU A 35 20.53 -17.15 22.79
C LEU A 35 20.25 -15.89 23.61
N GLN A 36 21.14 -15.58 24.57
CA GLN A 36 20.93 -14.43 25.44
C GLN A 36 21.20 -13.11 24.71
N ALA A 37 20.40 -12.09 25.00
CA ALA A 37 20.54 -10.76 24.39
C ALA A 37 21.64 -9.91 25.06
N ARG A 38 22.79 -10.52 25.36
CA ARG A 38 23.94 -9.88 26.00
C ARG A 38 24.79 -9.10 25.00
N THR A 39 25.40 -8.01 25.45
CA THR A 39 26.41 -7.30 24.67
C THR A 39 27.70 -8.13 24.56
N GLU A 40 28.55 -7.81 23.59
CA GLU A 40 29.85 -8.49 23.46
C GLU A 40 30.71 -8.29 24.73
N ARG A 41 30.61 -7.12 25.35
CA ARG A 41 31.29 -6.80 26.62
C ARG A 41 30.83 -7.75 27.73
N ASP A 42 29.53 -7.92 27.93
CA ASP A 42 29.00 -8.82 28.97
C ASP A 42 29.45 -10.27 28.75
N LEU A 43 29.52 -10.70 27.48
CA LEU A 43 30.00 -12.04 27.13
C LEU A 43 31.50 -12.21 27.41
N ILE A 44 32.30 -11.16 27.21
CA ILE A 44 33.73 -11.17 27.59
C ILE A 44 33.89 -11.29 29.10
N GLU A 45 33.11 -10.52 29.87
CA GLU A 45 33.14 -10.53 31.34
C GLU A 45 32.78 -11.91 31.92
N VAL A 46 31.95 -12.69 31.21
CA VAL A 46 31.55 -14.06 31.60
C VAL A 46 32.50 -15.13 31.03
N GLY A 47 33.60 -14.72 30.40
CA GLY A 47 34.67 -15.62 29.95
C GLY A 47 34.52 -16.18 28.52
N HIS A 48 33.60 -15.64 27.71
CA HIS A 48 33.39 -16.11 26.33
C HIS A 48 34.29 -15.44 25.27
N ARG A 49 35.36 -14.77 25.68
CA ARG A 49 36.31 -14.08 24.78
C ARG A 49 36.85 -14.98 23.65
N ASN A 50 37.17 -16.24 23.98
CA ASN A 50 37.67 -17.20 22.98
C ASN A 50 36.62 -17.59 21.95
N ILE A 51 35.34 -17.66 22.33
CA ILE A 51 34.23 -17.95 21.41
C ILE A 51 34.05 -16.78 20.44
N ILE A 52 34.04 -15.55 20.97
CA ILE A 52 33.92 -14.32 20.17
C ILE A 52 35.05 -14.25 19.13
N ARG A 53 36.30 -14.43 19.58
CA ARG A 53 37.47 -14.44 18.68
C ARG A 53 37.38 -15.53 17.61
N SER A 54 36.84 -16.70 17.97
CA SER A 54 36.62 -17.79 17.03
C SER A 54 35.52 -17.52 16.02
N MET A 55 34.65 -16.53 16.22
CA MET A 55 33.60 -16.16 15.25
C MET A 55 33.92 -14.89 14.47
N ALA A 56 34.83 -14.04 14.96
CA ALA A 56 35.09 -12.68 14.44
C ALA A 56 35.26 -12.58 12.91
N LYS A 57 36.01 -13.51 12.31
CA LYS A 57 36.32 -13.49 10.86
C LYS A 57 35.41 -14.40 10.02
N ARG A 58 34.43 -15.08 10.63
CA ARG A 58 33.61 -16.08 9.95
C ARG A 58 32.27 -15.49 9.51
N SER A 59 31.82 -15.89 8.33
CA SER A 59 30.54 -15.47 7.75
C SER A 59 29.37 -16.02 8.57
N GLY A 60 28.47 -15.12 8.97
CA GLY A 60 27.22 -15.39 9.66
C GLY A 60 26.00 -15.31 8.73
N ALA A 61 24.92 -14.67 9.17
CA ALA A 61 23.72 -14.51 8.36
C ALA A 61 23.90 -13.44 7.27
N VAL A 62 23.17 -13.60 6.17
CA VAL A 62 22.84 -12.50 5.26
C VAL A 62 21.71 -11.71 5.91
N VAL A 63 21.93 -10.41 6.12
CA VAL A 63 20.96 -9.51 6.77
C VAL A 63 20.61 -8.34 5.87
N ILE A 64 19.53 -7.65 6.19
CA ILE A 64 19.18 -6.41 5.51
C ILE A 64 19.86 -5.23 6.19
N ASP A 65 20.97 -4.76 5.61
CA ASP A 65 21.56 -3.45 5.92
C ASP A 65 20.62 -2.35 5.39
N PRO A 66 20.22 -1.37 6.21
CA PRO A 66 19.27 -0.34 5.79
C PRO A 66 19.71 0.48 4.57
N VAL A 67 21.02 0.65 4.40
CA VAL A 67 21.62 1.45 3.33
C VAL A 67 22.07 0.58 2.17
N ARG A 68 22.71 -0.56 2.46
CA ARG A 68 23.38 -1.45 1.47
C ARG A 68 22.55 -2.66 1.04
N GLY A 69 21.44 -2.95 1.71
CA GLY A 69 20.54 -4.05 1.39
C GLY A 69 21.05 -5.39 1.90
N ALA A 70 20.87 -6.46 1.15
CA ALA A 70 21.35 -7.78 1.55
C ALA A 70 22.89 -7.79 1.65
N VAL A 71 23.41 -7.93 2.87
CA VAL A 71 24.86 -7.97 3.14
C VAL A 71 25.19 -9.19 3.99
N GLN A 72 26.23 -9.90 3.59
CA GLN A 72 26.83 -10.96 4.39
C GLN A 72 27.60 -10.35 5.56
N GLN A 73 27.12 -10.52 6.79
CA GLN A 73 27.83 -10.06 7.98
C GLN A 73 28.76 -11.14 8.54
N THR A 74 29.77 -10.71 9.29
CA THR A 74 30.73 -11.55 10.00
C THR A 74 30.67 -11.32 11.51
N GLY A 75 31.29 -12.20 12.28
CA GLY A 75 31.38 -12.04 13.73
C GLY A 75 30.16 -12.57 14.48
N LEU A 76 30.21 -12.50 15.82
CA LEU A 76 29.21 -13.13 16.69
C LEU A 76 27.79 -12.57 16.47
N ALA A 77 27.66 -11.25 16.31
CA ALA A 77 26.37 -10.61 16.04
C ALA A 77 25.70 -11.16 14.77
N ALA A 78 26.48 -11.42 13.72
CA ALA A 78 25.97 -12.01 12.47
C ALA A 78 25.46 -13.44 12.65
N HIS A 79 25.99 -14.21 13.59
CA HIS A 79 25.50 -15.56 13.88
C HIS A 79 24.23 -15.51 14.73
N PHE A 80 24.12 -14.56 15.67
CA PHE A 80 22.87 -14.34 16.40
C PHE A 80 21.71 -13.90 15.50
N ARG A 81 21.98 -13.28 14.35
CA ARG A 81 20.94 -12.85 13.40
C ARG A 81 20.11 -14.00 12.81
N PHE A 82 20.57 -15.25 12.87
CA PHE A 82 19.75 -16.43 12.54
C PHE A 82 18.59 -16.65 13.52
N TYR A 83 18.69 -16.09 14.73
CA TYR A 83 17.69 -16.25 15.79
C TYR A 83 17.03 -14.92 16.18
N HIS A 84 17.78 -13.81 16.07
CA HIS A 84 17.41 -12.50 16.57
C HIS A 84 17.30 -11.51 15.40
N PRO A 85 16.11 -11.38 14.77
CA PRO A 85 15.93 -10.44 13.68
C PRO A 85 16.20 -9.00 14.13
N SER A 86 16.68 -8.16 13.22
CA SER A 86 16.66 -6.70 13.36
C SER A 86 15.34 -6.14 12.86
N VAL A 87 15.04 -4.89 13.19
CA VAL A 87 13.91 -4.18 12.57
C VAL A 87 14.05 -4.08 11.04
N ALA A 88 15.28 -4.06 10.50
CA ALA A 88 15.50 -4.02 9.06
C ALA A 88 15.14 -5.36 8.39
N ASP A 89 15.41 -6.48 9.08
CA ASP A 89 14.99 -7.82 8.64
C ASP A 89 13.45 -7.97 8.69
N LEU A 90 12.79 -7.28 9.61
CA LEU A 90 11.32 -7.25 9.72
C LEU A 90 10.65 -6.32 8.69
N ALA A 91 11.38 -5.37 8.11
CA ALA A 91 10.83 -4.31 7.26
C ALA A 91 10.03 -4.81 6.04
N PRO A 92 10.47 -5.85 5.28
CA PRO A 92 9.70 -6.37 4.16
C PRO A 92 8.31 -6.88 4.57
N PHE A 93 8.24 -7.58 5.71
CA PHE A 93 6.99 -8.12 6.23
C PHE A 93 6.05 -7.01 6.73
N ILE A 94 6.60 -5.99 7.39
CA ILE A 94 5.84 -4.79 7.78
C ILE A 94 5.27 -4.11 6.53
N ALA A 95 6.08 -3.94 5.48
CA ALA A 95 5.65 -3.30 4.24
C ALA A 95 4.53 -4.08 3.54
N LEU A 96 4.68 -5.40 3.42
CA LEU A 96 3.65 -6.28 2.84
C LEU A 96 2.34 -6.23 3.63
N LEU A 97 2.41 -6.22 4.96
CA LEU A 97 1.23 -6.07 5.80
C LEU A 97 0.54 -4.73 5.59
N LEU A 98 1.29 -3.62 5.55
CA LEU A 98 0.71 -2.28 5.33
C LEU A 98 0.02 -2.17 3.97
N ILE A 99 0.64 -2.71 2.92
CA ILE A 99 0.08 -2.71 1.55
C ILE A 99 -1.17 -3.61 1.49
N ARG A 100 -1.09 -4.84 2.01
CA ARG A 100 -2.18 -5.83 1.87
C ARG A 100 -3.36 -5.55 2.79
N ALA A 101 -3.10 -5.05 3.99
CA ALA A 101 -4.13 -4.75 4.98
C ALA A 101 -4.72 -3.33 4.86
N ASN A 102 -4.05 -2.42 4.13
CA ASN A 102 -4.41 -1.00 4.02
C ASN A 102 -4.53 -0.28 5.38
N VAL A 103 -3.78 -0.74 6.38
CA VAL A 103 -3.77 -0.17 7.73
C VAL A 103 -2.56 0.75 7.94
N ASN A 104 -2.55 1.47 9.06
CA ASN A 104 -1.40 2.29 9.46
C ASN A 104 -0.35 1.44 10.21
N LEU A 105 0.86 1.98 10.34
CA LEU A 105 1.95 1.32 11.08
C LEU A 105 1.55 0.99 12.52
N GLN A 106 0.80 1.87 13.19
CA GLN A 106 0.40 1.65 14.58
C GLN A 106 -0.46 0.39 14.74
N THR A 107 -1.43 0.17 13.86
CA THR A 107 -2.29 -1.02 13.86
C THR A 107 -1.50 -2.31 13.64
N VAL A 108 -0.43 -2.26 12.84
CA VAL A 108 0.49 -3.40 12.67
C VAL A 108 1.35 -3.59 13.93
N ALA A 109 1.93 -2.51 14.45
CA ALA A 109 2.78 -2.53 15.64
C ALA A 109 2.05 -3.05 16.88
N ASP A 110 0.76 -2.72 17.02
CA ASP A 110 -0.08 -3.08 18.16
C ASP A 110 -0.53 -4.54 18.17
N LEU A 111 -0.23 -5.31 17.12
CA LEU A 111 -0.59 -6.71 17.05
C LEU A 111 0.16 -7.53 18.10
N GLN A 112 -0.52 -8.47 18.76
CA GLN A 112 0.06 -9.31 19.79
C GLN A 112 0.09 -10.78 19.34
N ALA A 113 1.22 -11.45 19.55
CA ALA A 113 1.40 -12.86 19.21
C ALA A 113 0.59 -13.81 20.10
N SER A 114 0.29 -13.41 21.35
CA SER A 114 -0.53 -14.20 22.27
C SER A 114 -2.03 -14.01 22.07
N SER A 115 -2.45 -12.98 21.33
CA SER A 115 -3.85 -12.73 21.00
C SER A 115 -4.31 -13.59 19.82
N MET A 116 -5.61 -13.91 19.76
CA MET A 116 -6.20 -14.51 18.57
C MET A 116 -6.28 -13.45 17.45
N TRP A 117 -5.20 -13.34 16.67
CA TRP A 117 -5.06 -12.39 15.56
C TRP A 117 -5.71 -12.86 14.25
N TRP A 118 -6.35 -14.04 14.25
CA TRP A 118 -7.13 -14.53 13.11
C TRP A 118 -8.35 -15.34 13.56
N LYS A 119 -9.36 -15.42 12.71
CA LYS A 119 -10.54 -16.29 12.86
C LYS A 119 -10.99 -16.85 11.51
N PRO A 120 -11.81 -17.92 11.48
CA PRO A 120 -12.42 -18.40 10.24
C PRO A 120 -13.12 -17.27 9.48
N TYR A 121 -12.99 -17.25 8.16
CA TYR A 121 -13.61 -16.22 7.34
C TYR A 121 -15.12 -16.44 7.27
N ALA A 122 -15.90 -15.44 7.70
CA ALA A 122 -17.35 -15.59 7.89
C ALA A 122 -18.16 -15.65 6.58
N ARG A 123 -17.54 -15.43 5.42
CA ARG A 123 -18.21 -15.38 4.11
C ARG A 123 -17.50 -16.31 3.14
N ALA A 124 -17.81 -17.61 3.17
CA ALA A 124 -17.44 -18.49 2.07
C ALA A 124 -18.25 -18.06 0.84
N PHE A 125 -17.59 -17.62 -0.23
CA PHE A 125 -18.28 -17.03 -1.38
C PHE A 125 -18.87 -18.08 -2.33
N TYR A 126 -18.61 -19.39 -2.12
CA TYR A 126 -19.14 -20.49 -2.93
C TYR A 126 -19.24 -21.79 -2.11
N HIS A 127 -20.21 -22.65 -2.44
CA HIS A 127 -20.44 -23.95 -1.80
C HIS A 127 -19.35 -25.00 -2.08
N GLU A 128 -18.38 -24.71 -2.95
CA GLU A 128 -17.33 -25.66 -3.38
C GLU A 128 -15.90 -25.21 -3.01
N GLU A 129 -15.70 -23.98 -2.50
CA GLU A 129 -14.39 -23.59 -1.99
C GLU A 129 -14.15 -24.18 -0.60
N GLU A 130 -13.01 -24.85 -0.41
CA GLU A 130 -12.55 -25.32 0.92
C GLU A 130 -12.78 -24.20 1.96
N PRO A 131 -13.66 -24.39 2.96
CA PRO A 131 -13.96 -23.39 3.99
C PRO A 131 -12.70 -22.88 4.73
N GLU A 132 -11.63 -23.67 4.67
CA GLU A 132 -10.34 -23.40 5.29
C GLU A 132 -9.40 -22.51 4.47
N ARG A 133 -9.70 -22.20 3.20
CA ARG A 133 -8.81 -21.43 2.33
C ARG A 133 -8.60 -19.99 2.77
N TRP A 134 -9.63 -19.41 3.40
CA TRP A 134 -9.69 -18.00 3.80
C TRP A 134 -9.76 -17.83 5.32
N VAL A 135 -9.14 -16.77 5.82
CA VAL A 135 -9.24 -16.34 7.21
C VAL A 135 -9.50 -14.85 7.30
N SER A 136 -10.13 -14.45 8.40
CA SER A 136 -10.23 -13.06 8.83
C SER A 136 -9.08 -12.75 9.78
N ILE A 137 -8.09 -11.96 9.34
CA ILE A 137 -7.07 -11.40 10.24
C ILE A 137 -7.71 -10.27 11.05
N ILE A 138 -7.44 -10.23 12.34
CA ILE A 138 -7.98 -9.30 13.32
C ILE A 138 -6.85 -8.39 13.78
N LEU A 139 -6.97 -7.10 13.50
CA LEU A 139 -5.99 -6.09 13.85
C LEU A 139 -6.60 -5.06 14.82
N PRO A 140 -5.90 -4.63 15.87
CA PRO A 140 -6.41 -3.62 16.79
C PRO A 140 -6.37 -2.20 16.17
N LYS A 141 -7.43 -1.42 16.38
CA LYS A 141 -7.53 -0.01 15.98
C LYS A 141 -7.81 0.85 17.19
N LEU A 142 -6.78 1.58 17.63
CA LEU A 142 -6.87 2.50 18.77
C LEU A 142 -7.09 3.95 18.35
N ARG A 143 -6.59 4.37 17.19
CA ARG A 143 -6.86 5.73 16.65
C ARG A 143 -8.17 5.76 15.86
N GLY A 144 -9.05 6.71 16.19
CA GLY A 144 -10.35 6.87 15.54
C GLY A 144 -11.45 5.96 16.11
N ALA A 145 -11.16 5.18 17.16
CA ALA A 145 -12.18 4.71 18.08
C ALA A 145 -12.67 5.93 18.88
N GLN A 146 -13.39 6.84 18.22
CA GLN A 146 -14.20 7.82 18.92
C GLN A 146 -15.24 7.01 19.69
N GLY A 147 -14.92 6.69 20.95
CA GLY A 147 -15.93 6.78 21.98
C GLY A 147 -16.51 8.16 21.81
N GLY A 148 -17.67 8.25 21.16
CA GLY A 148 -18.32 9.52 20.94
C GLY A 148 -18.40 10.18 22.31
N ARG A 149 -17.71 11.30 22.50
CA ARG A 149 -18.07 12.23 23.55
C ARG A 149 -19.49 12.65 23.18
N ARG A 150 -20.49 11.95 23.70
CA ARG A 150 -21.86 12.42 23.67
C ARG A 150 -21.82 13.73 24.44
N LYS A 151 -21.80 14.86 23.73
CA LYS A 151 -22.22 16.12 24.31
C LYS A 151 -23.64 15.88 24.78
N ARG A 152 -23.89 15.95 26.09
CA ARG A 152 -25.26 16.11 26.58
C ARG A 152 -25.81 17.42 26.00
N ARG A 153 -27.14 17.48 25.86
CA ARG A 153 -27.88 18.64 25.32
C ARG A 153 -27.62 19.93 26.12
N ASP A 154 -27.08 19.80 27.34
CA ASP A 154 -26.75 20.86 28.30
C ASP A 154 -25.33 21.43 28.17
N GLY A 155 -24.51 20.95 27.22
CA GLY A 155 -23.16 21.49 26.98
C GLY A 155 -22.10 21.09 28.01
N THR A 156 -22.43 20.34 29.05
CA THR A 156 -21.44 19.90 30.06
C THR A 156 -20.65 18.67 29.60
N LYS A 157 -19.32 18.76 29.73
CA LYS A 157 -18.37 17.67 29.41
C LYS A 157 -18.25 16.76 30.63
N VAL A 158 -18.96 15.64 30.66
CA VAL A 158 -18.79 14.63 31.72
C VAL A 158 -17.92 13.47 31.23
N GLY A 159 -16.91 13.12 32.03
CA GLY A 159 -16.25 11.81 32.06
C GLY A 159 -15.01 11.64 31.18
N LYS A 160 -13.92 11.13 31.78
CA LYS A 160 -12.86 10.38 31.06
C LYS A 160 -13.57 9.33 30.23
N ALA A 161 -13.30 9.30 28.92
CA ALA A 161 -13.84 8.27 28.06
C ALA A 161 -13.49 6.91 28.67
N ASP A 162 -14.51 6.11 29.01
CA ASP A 162 -14.31 4.68 29.26
C ASP A 162 -13.38 4.17 28.17
N VAL A 163 -12.31 3.50 28.57
CA VAL A 163 -11.34 2.85 27.69
C VAL A 163 -12.09 1.74 26.95
N LYS A 164 -12.92 2.11 25.98
CA LYS A 164 -13.61 1.19 25.09
C LYS A 164 -12.52 0.39 24.40
N SER A 165 -12.65 -0.92 24.50
CA SER A 165 -11.78 -1.90 23.84
C SER A 165 -11.40 -1.43 22.43
N PRO A 166 -10.14 -1.63 21.99
CA PRO A 166 -9.72 -1.25 20.65
C PRO A 166 -10.76 -1.72 19.62
N ALA A 167 -11.23 -0.80 18.77
CA ALA A 167 -12.06 -1.20 17.65
C ALA A 167 -11.27 -2.22 16.83
N THR A 168 -11.84 -3.36 16.48
CA THR A 168 -11.11 -4.37 15.70
C THR A 168 -11.32 -4.13 14.20
N ILE A 169 -10.23 -4.26 13.45
CA ILE A 169 -10.21 -4.26 11.99
C ILE A 169 -10.11 -5.71 11.56
N SER A 170 -11.13 -6.24 10.87
CA SER A 170 -11.02 -7.54 10.22
C SER A 170 -10.69 -7.40 8.74
N ILE A 171 -9.69 -8.12 8.24
CA ILE A 171 -9.34 -8.18 6.81
C ILE A 171 -9.35 -9.66 6.33
N PRO A 172 -9.85 -9.95 5.12
CA PRO A 172 -9.70 -11.27 4.53
C PRO A 172 -8.23 -11.53 4.18
N SER A 173 -7.80 -12.78 4.30
CA SER A 173 -6.47 -13.24 3.91
C SER A 173 -6.54 -14.70 3.48
N LEU A 174 -5.72 -15.08 2.49
CA LEU A 174 -5.58 -16.47 2.06
C LEU A 174 -4.57 -17.17 2.97
N LYS A 175 -4.84 -18.44 3.33
CA LYS A 175 -3.91 -19.23 4.14
C LYS A 175 -2.69 -19.70 3.36
N ARG A 176 -2.78 -19.97 2.06
CA ARG A 176 -1.70 -20.64 1.30
C ARG A 176 -0.55 -19.73 0.81
N PRO A 177 -0.80 -18.56 0.21
CA PRO A 177 0.28 -17.78 -0.40
C PRO A 177 1.15 -17.07 0.65
N TRP A 178 2.48 -17.22 0.53
CA TRP A 178 3.47 -16.64 1.46
C TRP A 178 3.41 -15.12 1.62
N SER A 179 2.95 -14.42 0.58
CA SER A 179 2.83 -12.95 0.59
C SER A 179 1.56 -12.44 1.29
N HIS A 180 0.71 -13.33 1.80
CA HIS A 180 -0.53 -12.94 2.46
C HIS A 180 -0.35 -12.74 3.97
N PRO A 181 -1.12 -11.82 4.58
CA PRO A 181 -1.02 -11.53 6.01
C PRO A 181 -1.02 -12.74 6.94
N PHE A 182 -1.74 -13.83 6.62
CA PHE A 182 -1.79 -15.01 7.48
C PHE A 182 -0.41 -15.71 7.57
N GLN A 183 0.18 -16.00 6.41
CA GLN A 183 1.50 -16.63 6.33
C GLN A 183 2.60 -15.71 6.87
N ILE A 184 2.52 -14.41 6.56
CA ILE A 184 3.47 -13.43 7.09
C ILE A 184 3.45 -13.41 8.62
N LEU A 185 2.26 -13.33 9.23
CA LEU A 185 2.14 -13.28 10.70
C LEU A 185 2.55 -14.59 11.37
N THR A 186 2.21 -15.73 10.77
CA THR A 186 2.65 -17.05 11.24
C THR A 186 4.18 -17.14 11.23
N PHE A 187 4.80 -16.77 10.10
CA PHE A 187 6.25 -16.76 9.96
C PHE A 187 6.93 -15.79 10.92
N LEU A 188 6.39 -14.59 11.12
CA LEU A 188 6.91 -13.61 12.07
C LEU A 188 6.85 -14.12 13.52
N GLN A 189 5.77 -14.83 13.88
CA GLN A 189 5.64 -15.44 15.20
C GLN A 189 6.72 -16.49 15.43
N GLU A 190 6.97 -17.36 14.44
CA GLU A 190 8.05 -18.35 14.48
C GLU A 190 9.44 -17.71 14.52
N MET A 191 9.70 -16.74 13.63
CA MET A 191 10.98 -16.03 13.53
C MET A 191 11.33 -15.28 14.82
N THR A 192 10.34 -14.68 15.49
CA THR A 192 10.55 -13.92 16.73
C THR A 192 10.53 -14.78 17.99
N GLN A 193 10.23 -16.08 17.87
CA GLN A 193 10.10 -16.98 19.01
C GLN A 193 11.36 -17.05 19.90
N PRO A 194 12.60 -17.10 19.38
CA PRO A 194 13.79 -17.09 20.23
C PRO A 194 13.89 -15.85 21.11
N LEU A 195 13.59 -14.66 20.56
CA LEU A 195 13.57 -13.41 21.32
C LEU A 195 12.46 -13.39 22.38
N ARG A 196 11.30 -13.99 22.11
CA ARG A 196 10.22 -14.13 23.10
C ARG A 196 10.62 -15.02 24.27
N ASN A 197 11.31 -16.13 23.97
CA ASN A 197 11.84 -17.01 25.00
C ASN A 197 12.87 -16.28 25.87
N GLU A 198 13.74 -15.48 25.25
CA GLU A 198 14.70 -14.63 25.97
C GLU A 198 14.01 -13.57 26.84
N ILE A 199 12.97 -12.89 26.33
CA ILE A 199 12.18 -11.94 27.14
C ILE A 199 11.58 -12.64 28.36
N LYS A 200 10.95 -13.81 28.18
CA LYS A 200 10.37 -14.57 29.30
C LYS A 200 11.42 -14.97 30.32
N ARG A 201 12.53 -15.56 29.87
CA ARG A 201 13.68 -15.92 30.71
C ARG A 201 14.17 -14.72 31.53
N ARG A 202 14.30 -13.55 30.89
CA ARG A 202 14.78 -12.33 31.55
C ARG A 202 13.77 -11.75 32.55
N ILE A 203 12.47 -11.84 32.25
CA ILE A 203 11.40 -11.53 33.21
C ILE A 203 11.56 -12.43 34.43
N ASP A 204 11.66 -13.75 34.24
CA ASP A 204 11.77 -14.71 35.35
C ASP A 204 13.02 -14.43 36.21
N GLU A 205 14.17 -14.16 35.59
CA GLU A 205 15.40 -13.76 36.30
C GLU A 205 15.24 -12.49 37.14
N LEU A 206 14.65 -11.44 36.57
CA LEU A 206 14.49 -10.16 37.27
C LEU A 206 13.41 -10.26 38.34
N SER A 207 12.33 -10.99 38.09
CA SER A 207 11.26 -11.24 39.06
C SER A 207 11.76 -12.04 40.27
N ALA A 208 12.69 -12.97 40.09
CA ALA A 208 13.26 -13.78 41.18
C ALA A 208 14.18 -13.01 42.14
N LYS A 209 14.71 -11.84 41.74
CA LYS A 209 15.54 -11.01 42.63
C LYS A 209 14.70 -10.35 43.73
N ALA A 210 15.12 -10.49 44.99
CA ALA A 210 14.48 -9.85 46.13
C ALA A 210 14.69 -8.32 46.11
N ASP A 211 15.94 -7.88 45.97
CA ASP A 211 16.30 -6.47 45.85
C ASP A 211 16.64 -6.13 44.40
N ARG A 212 15.76 -5.34 43.76
CA ARG A 212 15.94 -4.83 42.39
C ARG A 212 16.34 -3.38 42.43
N SER A 213 17.42 -3.05 41.73
CA SER A 213 17.78 -1.66 41.41
C SER A 213 16.68 -0.98 40.59
N GLU A 214 16.65 0.35 40.60
CA GLU A 214 15.70 1.13 39.81
C GLU A 214 15.79 0.82 38.30
N GLN A 215 17.00 0.57 37.79
CA GLN A 215 17.21 0.19 36.40
C GLN A 215 16.60 -1.18 36.09
N GLU A 216 16.74 -2.16 36.99
CA GLU A 216 16.15 -3.49 36.84
C GLU A 216 14.62 -3.47 36.89
N ARG A 217 14.03 -2.59 37.71
CA ARG A 217 12.57 -2.40 37.75
C ARG A 217 12.05 -1.84 36.43
N ARG A 218 12.69 -0.80 35.90
CA ARG A 218 12.33 -0.22 34.59
C ARG A 218 12.46 -1.23 33.47
N GLU A 219 13.52 -2.04 33.50
CA GLU A 219 13.72 -3.11 32.53
C GLU A 219 12.64 -4.18 32.63
N LEU A 220 12.26 -4.60 33.84
CA LEU A 220 11.19 -5.56 34.06
C LEU A 220 9.84 -5.03 33.54
N ASP A 221 9.51 -3.77 33.83
CA ASP A 221 8.28 -3.12 33.34
C ASP A 221 8.26 -3.07 31.80
N ARG A 222 9.39 -2.71 31.18
CA ARG A 222 9.57 -2.68 29.73
C ARG A 222 9.41 -4.07 29.12
N LEU A 223 10.01 -5.10 29.71
CA LEU A 223 9.89 -6.49 29.24
C LEU A 223 8.45 -7.00 29.34
N HIS A 224 7.76 -6.68 30.45
CA HIS A 224 6.34 -6.98 30.59
C HIS A 224 5.47 -6.29 29.54
N PHE A 225 5.83 -5.07 29.13
CA PHE A 225 5.13 -4.34 28.08
C PHE A 225 5.29 -5.00 26.70
N ILE A 226 6.49 -5.50 26.37
CA ILE A 226 6.81 -6.02 25.02
C ILE A 226 6.60 -7.53 24.85
N LYS A 227 6.46 -8.31 25.93
CA LYS A 227 6.45 -9.79 25.90
C LYS A 227 5.47 -10.40 24.89
N ASP A 228 4.33 -9.72 24.68
CA ASP A 228 3.24 -10.19 23.84
C ASP A 228 3.26 -9.61 22.42
N ASP A 229 4.14 -8.65 22.12
CA ASP A 229 4.09 -7.90 20.87
C ASP A 229 4.50 -8.76 19.67
N MET A 230 3.83 -8.65 18.53
CA MET A 230 4.14 -9.46 17.33
C MET A 230 5.53 -9.15 16.75
N PHE A 231 5.94 -7.88 16.79
CA PHE A 231 7.17 -7.39 16.14
C PHE A 231 8.26 -7.10 17.17
N VAL A 232 8.82 -8.17 17.75
CA VAL A 232 9.99 -8.10 18.64
C VAL A 232 11.27 -8.25 17.82
N TYR A 233 12.28 -7.43 18.10
CA TYR A 233 13.57 -7.48 17.41
C TYR A 233 14.72 -7.12 18.36
N ARG A 234 15.94 -7.46 17.94
CA ARG A 234 17.17 -7.11 18.66
C ARG A 234 17.80 -5.85 18.08
N SER A 235 17.90 -4.81 18.91
CA SER A 235 18.76 -3.64 18.67
C SER A 235 20.21 -3.98 19.02
N GLU A 236 21.13 -3.03 18.86
CA GLU A 236 22.53 -3.24 19.24
C GLU A 236 22.70 -3.48 20.76
N GLN A 237 21.82 -2.89 21.56
CA GLN A 237 21.95 -2.88 23.03
C GLN A 237 20.97 -3.83 23.71
N GLU A 238 19.76 -4.02 23.17
CA GLU A 238 18.68 -4.71 23.88
C GLU A 238 17.66 -5.38 22.95
N VAL A 239 16.80 -6.22 23.52
CA VAL A 239 15.58 -6.68 22.85
C VAL A 239 14.51 -5.61 23.02
N THR A 240 13.83 -5.24 21.94
CA THR A 240 12.76 -4.22 21.96
C THR A 240 11.64 -4.62 20.99
N SER A 241 10.58 -3.80 20.89
CA SER A 241 9.47 -4.05 19.97
C SER A 241 9.08 -2.81 19.16
N LEU A 242 8.46 -3.06 18.01
CA LEU A 242 7.93 -1.99 17.16
C LEU A 242 6.87 -1.16 17.90
N LYS A 243 6.04 -1.79 18.73
CA LYS A 243 5.01 -1.12 19.53
C LYS A 243 5.63 -0.17 20.55
N PHE A 244 6.65 -0.62 21.28
CA PHE A 244 7.34 0.19 22.28
C PHE A 244 7.92 1.45 21.66
N VAL A 245 8.67 1.32 20.56
CA VAL A 245 9.28 2.47 19.87
C VAL A 245 8.22 3.41 19.28
N THR A 246 7.17 2.86 18.67
CA THR A 246 6.12 3.71 18.05
C THR A 246 5.20 4.39 19.06
N ARG A 247 4.97 3.81 20.25
CA ARG A 247 4.10 4.39 21.29
C ARG A 247 4.82 5.22 22.32
N GLU A 248 5.81 4.62 22.98
CA GLU A 248 6.50 5.24 24.11
C GLU A 248 7.47 6.32 23.60
N GLN A 249 8.20 6.02 22.52
CA GLN A 249 9.14 6.98 21.93
C GLN A 249 8.50 7.87 20.86
N GLN A 250 7.27 7.55 20.41
CA GLN A 250 6.53 8.28 19.37
C GLN A 250 7.31 8.48 18.05
N VAL A 251 8.24 7.57 17.74
CA VAL A 251 9.15 7.68 16.60
C VAL A 251 9.02 6.43 15.72
N THR A 252 9.22 6.57 14.42
CA THR A 252 9.39 5.42 13.53
C THR A 252 10.85 4.98 13.57
N PRO A 253 11.17 3.69 13.79
CA PRO A 253 12.56 3.23 13.86
C PRO A 253 13.38 3.70 12.65
N ARG A 254 14.52 4.37 12.89
CA ARG A 254 15.37 4.89 11.81
C ARG A 254 15.76 3.82 10.76
N PRO A 255 16.16 2.60 11.15
CA PRO A 255 16.51 1.58 10.16
C PRO A 255 15.32 1.19 9.27
N LEU A 256 14.08 1.23 9.79
CA LEU A 256 12.88 0.99 8.97
C LEU A 256 12.70 2.10 7.92
N VAL A 257 12.90 3.37 8.31
CA VAL A 257 12.81 4.51 7.39
C VAL A 257 13.89 4.43 6.30
N GLU A 258 15.11 4.07 6.67
CA GLU A 258 16.23 3.92 5.75
C GLU A 258 16.01 2.78 4.74
N VAL A 259 15.55 1.61 5.20
CA VAL A 259 15.17 0.50 4.30
C VAL A 259 14.12 0.97 3.29
N LEU A 260 13.07 1.68 3.74
CA LEU A 260 12.02 2.17 2.84
C LEU A 260 12.56 3.19 1.82
N LYS A 261 13.39 4.14 2.27
CA LYS A 261 14.04 5.12 1.39
C LYS A 261 14.89 4.45 0.31
N ARG A 262 15.64 3.40 0.66
CA ARG A 262 16.44 2.61 -0.29
C ARG A 262 15.58 2.04 -1.42
N TYR A 263 14.36 1.60 -1.13
CA TYR A 263 13.40 1.10 -2.13
C TYR A 263 12.59 2.22 -2.81
N GLY A 264 13.01 3.49 -2.71
CA GLY A 264 12.36 4.63 -3.36
C GLY A 264 11.12 5.17 -2.63
N LEU A 265 10.85 4.71 -1.40
CA LEU A 265 9.70 5.14 -0.61
C LEU A 265 10.07 6.31 0.31
N THR A 266 10.24 7.49 -0.29
CA THR A 266 10.70 8.71 0.41
C THR A 266 9.69 9.31 1.36
N ALA A 267 8.39 9.08 1.15
CA ALA A 267 7.32 9.51 2.05
C ALA A 267 7.06 8.53 3.22
N GLY A 268 7.94 7.54 3.39
CA GLY A 268 7.94 6.60 4.51
C GLY A 268 6.73 5.65 4.54
N VAL A 269 6.38 5.16 5.73
CA VAL A 269 5.33 4.15 5.93
C VAL A 269 3.93 4.57 5.46
N LYS A 270 3.67 5.88 5.36
CA LYS A 270 2.37 6.39 4.87
C LYS A 270 2.16 6.06 3.40
N GLN A 271 3.21 6.15 2.60
CA GLN A 271 3.19 5.89 1.15
C GLN A 271 2.76 4.45 0.84
N LEU A 272 3.10 3.49 1.70
CA LEU A 272 2.74 2.08 1.54
C LEU A 272 1.23 1.85 1.63
N ARG A 273 0.58 2.48 2.62
CA ARG A 273 -0.89 2.41 2.76
C ARG A 273 -1.57 3.11 1.59
N ASP A 274 -1.10 4.29 1.23
CA ASP A 274 -1.69 5.07 0.13
C ASP A 274 -1.55 4.32 -1.21
N ALA A 275 -0.43 3.63 -1.44
CA ALA A 275 -0.23 2.78 -2.61
C ALA A 275 -1.20 1.58 -2.64
N GLY A 276 -1.42 0.91 -1.50
CA GLY A 276 -2.40 -0.18 -1.40
C GLY A 276 -3.84 0.30 -1.69
N LEU A 277 -4.21 1.47 -1.18
CA LEU A 277 -5.51 2.09 -1.47
C LEU A 277 -5.65 2.48 -2.95
N GLN A 278 -4.62 3.06 -3.54
CA GLN A 278 -4.61 3.41 -4.96
C GLN A 278 -4.70 2.19 -5.87
N PHE A 279 -3.98 1.12 -5.53
CA PHE A 279 -4.06 -0.16 -6.25
C PHE A 279 -5.47 -0.73 -6.18
N GLY A 280 -6.04 -0.83 -4.97
CA GLY A 280 -7.42 -1.31 -4.78
C GLY A 280 -8.45 -0.46 -5.51
N PHE A 281 -8.26 0.86 -5.55
CA PHE A 281 -9.10 1.76 -6.34
C PHE A 281 -9.00 1.49 -7.84
N ARG A 282 -7.79 1.37 -8.40
CA ARG A 282 -7.60 1.12 -9.84
C ARG A 282 -8.13 -0.25 -10.26
N VAL A 283 -7.81 -1.30 -9.50
CA VAL A 283 -8.25 -2.68 -9.80
C VAL A 283 -9.76 -2.83 -9.67
N SER A 284 -10.42 -2.02 -8.85
CA SER A 284 -11.88 -2.01 -8.76
C SER A 284 -12.57 -1.16 -9.82
N GLY A 285 -11.87 -0.79 -10.90
CA GLY A 285 -12.41 0.07 -11.94
C GLY A 285 -12.67 1.50 -11.47
N ASN A 286 -11.83 1.99 -10.53
CA ASN A 286 -11.99 3.29 -9.88
C ASN A 286 -13.31 3.41 -9.10
N ASN A 287 -13.72 2.32 -8.45
CA ASN A 287 -14.92 2.30 -7.62
C ASN A 287 -14.65 2.96 -6.27
N LEU A 288 -15.28 4.12 -6.05
CA LEU A 288 -15.10 4.90 -4.84
C LEU A 288 -15.72 4.26 -3.58
N LEU A 289 -16.77 3.45 -3.73
CA LEU A 289 -17.33 2.66 -2.63
C LEU A 289 -16.31 1.62 -2.17
N ILE A 290 -15.62 0.96 -3.11
CA ILE A 290 -14.54 0.01 -2.80
C ILE A 290 -13.37 0.75 -2.16
N LEU A 291 -12.95 1.90 -2.66
CA LEU A 291 -11.93 2.73 -2.00
C LEU A 291 -12.36 3.14 -0.58
N HIS A 292 -13.62 3.49 -0.36
CA HIS A 292 -14.14 3.83 0.97
C HIS A 292 -14.15 2.62 1.90
N LEU A 293 -14.56 1.44 1.42
CA LEU A 293 -14.51 0.18 2.15
C LEU A 293 -13.06 -0.21 2.52
N LEU A 294 -12.11 0.01 1.60
CA LEU A 294 -10.68 -0.25 1.84
C LEU A 294 -10.05 0.80 2.78
N ALA A 295 -10.42 2.08 2.64
CA ALA A 295 -9.91 3.19 3.45
C ALA A 295 -10.51 3.23 4.86
N ARG A 296 -11.71 2.63 5.05
CA ARG A 296 -12.40 2.48 6.34
C ARG A 296 -12.62 3.80 7.09
N HIS A 297 -13.05 4.84 6.36
CA HIS A 297 -13.41 6.13 6.94
C HIS A 297 -14.80 6.04 7.60
N SER A 298 -14.96 6.65 8.77
CA SER A 298 -16.17 6.55 9.59
C SER A 298 -17.07 7.80 9.54
N SER A 299 -16.73 8.85 8.78
CA SER A 299 -17.48 10.12 8.81
C SER A 299 -18.57 10.23 7.74
N ARG A 300 -19.74 10.72 8.13
CA ARG A 300 -20.88 11.03 7.23
C ARG A 300 -20.58 12.19 6.26
N GLU A 301 -19.61 13.05 6.57
CA GLU A 301 -19.20 14.17 5.71
C GLU A 301 -18.58 13.69 4.38
N THR A 302 -17.97 12.51 4.37
CA THR A 302 -17.50 11.90 3.12
C THR A 302 -18.65 11.43 2.24
N ALA A 303 -19.77 10.96 2.82
CA ALA A 303 -21.00 10.62 2.10
C ALA A 303 -21.66 11.85 1.41
N ALA A 304 -21.62 13.02 2.04
CA ALA A 304 -22.10 14.27 1.45
C ALA A 304 -21.23 14.77 0.27
N ALA A 305 -19.92 14.45 0.27
CA ALA A 305 -19.07 14.69 -0.88
C ALA A 305 -19.47 13.83 -2.11
N TYR A 306 -20.04 12.63 -1.89
CA TYR A 306 -20.54 11.75 -2.97
C TYR A 306 -21.85 12.24 -3.59
N ALA A 307 -22.81 12.69 -2.77
CA ALA A 307 -24.06 13.26 -3.28
C ALA A 307 -23.80 14.52 -4.14
N ARG A 308 -22.89 15.39 -3.71
CA ARG A 308 -22.44 16.56 -4.48
C ARG A 308 -21.74 16.18 -5.79
N ARG A 309 -21.09 15.01 -5.85
CA ARG A 309 -20.39 14.53 -7.05
C ARG A 309 -21.33 13.92 -8.09
N ARG A 310 -22.38 13.23 -7.67
CA ARG A 310 -23.44 12.73 -8.57
C ARG A 310 -24.16 13.88 -9.28
N GLU A 311 -24.44 14.96 -8.54
CA GLU A 311 -25.01 16.19 -9.11
C GLU A 311 -24.02 16.94 -10.01
N PHE A 312 -22.72 16.95 -9.67
CA PHE A 312 -21.67 17.44 -10.57
C PHE A 312 -21.60 16.64 -11.88
N PHE A 313 -21.67 15.30 -11.82
CA PHE A 313 -21.67 14.45 -13.02
C PHE A 313 -22.90 14.67 -13.89
N ARG A 314 -24.09 14.86 -13.29
CA ARG A 314 -25.34 15.17 -14.00
C ARG A 314 -25.28 16.53 -14.72
N ARG A 315 -24.77 17.57 -14.05
CA ARG A 315 -24.57 18.91 -14.66
C ARG A 315 -23.49 18.89 -15.74
N SER A 316 -22.42 18.13 -15.53
CA SER A 316 -21.36 17.90 -16.52
C SER A 316 -21.89 17.13 -17.74
N GLU A 317 -22.86 16.23 -17.56
CA GLU A 317 -23.53 15.49 -18.63
C GLU A 317 -24.47 16.36 -19.47
N GLU A 318 -25.25 17.24 -18.85
CA GLU A 318 -26.09 18.23 -19.56
C GLU A 318 -25.23 19.20 -20.40
N LEU A 319 -24.13 19.71 -19.82
CA LEU A 319 -23.15 20.54 -20.53
C LEU A 319 -22.48 19.77 -21.68
N PHE A 320 -22.08 18.53 -21.43
CA PHE A 320 -21.45 17.66 -22.43
C PHE A 320 -22.36 17.46 -23.66
N ILE A 321 -23.65 17.17 -23.45
CA ILE A 321 -24.64 17.01 -24.55
C ILE A 321 -24.74 18.29 -25.38
N ALA A 322 -24.88 19.45 -24.73
CA ALA A 322 -25.02 20.74 -25.41
C ALA A 322 -23.77 21.18 -26.20
N ILE A 323 -22.57 20.88 -25.70
CA ILE A 323 -21.29 21.20 -26.37
C ILE A 323 -21.06 20.23 -27.55
N PHE A 324 -21.44 18.97 -27.38
CA PHE A 324 -21.17 17.93 -28.37
C PHE A 324 -22.11 18.01 -29.57
N GLU A 325 -23.40 18.32 -29.38
CA GLU A 325 -24.33 18.60 -30.49
C GLU A 325 -23.82 19.73 -31.39
N LYS A 326 -23.24 20.78 -30.81
CA LYS A 326 -22.61 21.88 -31.54
C LYS A 326 -21.33 21.47 -32.28
N SER A 327 -20.62 20.45 -31.79
CA SER A 327 -19.40 19.92 -32.40
C SER A 327 -19.68 18.98 -33.58
N VAL A 328 -20.85 18.30 -33.58
CA VAL A 328 -21.25 17.29 -34.59
C VAL A 328 -21.98 17.92 -35.78
N ALA A 329 -22.62 19.08 -35.62
CA ALA A 329 -23.16 19.86 -36.73
C ALA A 329 -22.12 20.14 -37.84
N LEU A 330 -20.84 20.14 -37.47
CA LEU A 330 -19.67 20.29 -38.35
C LEU A 330 -19.32 19.03 -39.14
N VAL A 331 -19.66 17.85 -38.63
CA VAL A 331 -19.35 16.54 -39.24
C VAL A 331 -20.45 16.13 -40.23
N ARG A 332 -21.71 16.53 -39.98
CA ARG A 332 -22.87 16.12 -40.79
C ARG A 332 -23.08 16.88 -42.11
N SER A 333 -22.37 17.99 -42.36
CA SER A 333 -22.67 18.88 -43.49
C SER A 333 -21.97 18.53 -44.82
N SER A 334 -21.14 17.48 -44.88
CA SER A 334 -20.46 16.99 -46.10
C SER A 334 -19.76 18.05 -46.98
N SER A 335 -19.52 19.25 -46.43
CA SER A 335 -18.96 20.42 -47.12
C SER A 335 -17.89 21.05 -46.21
N TYR A 336 -16.83 20.27 -45.99
CA TYR A 336 -15.72 20.59 -45.09
C TYR A 336 -14.81 21.67 -45.70
N SER A 337 -15.24 22.93 -45.64
CA SER A 337 -14.36 24.07 -45.88
C SER A 337 -13.93 24.68 -44.55
N ILE A 338 -12.67 25.16 -44.48
CA ILE A 338 -12.16 25.87 -43.30
C ILE A 338 -13.04 27.09 -42.97
N ALA A 339 -13.64 27.72 -43.99
CA ALA A 339 -14.56 28.85 -43.83
C ALA A 339 -15.87 28.44 -43.12
N ASN A 340 -16.48 27.33 -43.52
CA ASN A 340 -17.70 26.80 -42.90
C ASN A 340 -17.45 26.36 -41.46
N LEU A 341 -16.31 25.71 -41.23
CA LEU A 341 -15.87 25.29 -39.89
C LEU A 341 -15.67 26.50 -38.97
N ARG A 342 -15.00 27.57 -39.46
CA ARG A 342 -14.86 28.83 -38.70
C ARG A 342 -16.21 29.46 -38.37
N ALA A 343 -17.13 29.54 -39.34
CA ALA A 343 -18.46 30.13 -39.14
C ALA A 343 -19.27 29.37 -38.08
N ALA A 344 -19.30 28.04 -38.15
CA ALA A 344 -20.00 27.22 -37.17
C ALA A 344 -19.32 27.24 -35.79
N LEU A 345 -17.98 27.28 -35.71
CA LEU A 345 -17.30 27.46 -34.42
C LEU A 345 -17.58 28.84 -33.79
N ARG A 346 -17.64 29.92 -34.58
CA ARG A 346 -18.07 31.25 -34.11
C ARG A 346 -19.50 31.22 -33.58
N SER A 347 -20.43 30.59 -34.30
CA SER A 347 -21.83 30.43 -33.88
C SER A 347 -21.98 29.62 -32.58
N SER A 348 -20.99 28.78 -32.26
CA SER A 348 -20.96 28.01 -31.01
C SER A 348 -20.54 28.82 -29.78
N GLY A 349 -20.16 30.10 -29.96
CA GLY A 349 -19.72 31.01 -28.90
C GLY A 349 -18.22 30.97 -28.62
N LEU A 350 -17.40 30.57 -29.60
CA LEU A 350 -15.94 30.58 -29.49
C LEU A 350 -15.36 31.86 -30.08
N ASP A 351 -14.33 32.39 -29.42
CA ASP A 351 -13.57 33.54 -29.89
C ASP A 351 -12.61 33.15 -31.04
N ASP A 352 -12.21 34.12 -31.86
CA ASP A 352 -11.33 33.90 -33.01
C ASP A 352 -9.98 33.26 -32.64
N TRP A 353 -9.43 33.59 -31.48
CA TRP A 353 -8.20 32.97 -30.99
C TRP A 353 -8.41 31.50 -30.59
N GLN A 354 -9.59 31.15 -30.05
CA GLN A 354 -9.94 29.77 -29.71
C GLN A 354 -10.18 28.93 -30.95
N ILE A 355 -10.78 29.53 -31.97
CA ILE A 355 -11.00 28.89 -33.28
C ILE A 355 -9.66 28.61 -33.95
N THR A 356 -8.74 29.58 -33.93
CA THR A 356 -7.37 29.39 -34.44
C THR A 356 -6.68 28.23 -33.74
N ASN A 357 -6.84 28.12 -32.41
CA ASN A 357 -6.30 26.99 -31.65
C ASN A 357 -6.93 25.64 -32.01
N ILE A 358 -8.25 25.59 -32.26
CA ILE A 358 -8.95 24.36 -32.66
C ILE A 358 -8.50 23.88 -34.04
N LEU A 359 -8.24 24.82 -34.95
CA LEU A 359 -7.76 24.51 -36.30
C LEU A 359 -6.28 24.12 -36.34
N ASN A 360 -5.52 24.37 -35.26
CA ASN A 360 -4.12 24.01 -35.20
C ASN A 360 -3.94 22.50 -34.95
N PRO A 361 -3.26 21.76 -35.86
CA PRO A 361 -2.99 20.34 -35.70
C PRO A 361 -2.05 19.97 -34.52
N ASP A 362 -1.40 20.93 -33.89
CA ASP A 362 -0.51 20.69 -32.75
C ASP A 362 -1.27 20.72 -31.40
N ASN A 363 -2.47 21.31 -31.35
CA ASN A 363 -3.27 21.43 -30.14
C ASN A 363 -4.13 20.17 -29.86
N ARG A 364 -3.59 18.98 -30.17
CA ARG A 364 -4.27 17.70 -29.98
C ARG A 364 -4.17 17.23 -28.53
N SER A 365 -5.28 16.72 -27.97
CA SER A 365 -5.29 16.06 -26.67
C SER A 365 -5.01 14.55 -26.77
N ARG A 366 -4.83 13.87 -25.64
CA ARG A 366 -4.77 12.39 -25.58
C ARG A 366 -5.98 11.67 -26.19
N TYR A 367 -7.14 12.33 -26.26
CA TYR A 367 -8.37 11.78 -26.86
C TYR A 367 -8.50 12.10 -28.35
N GLY A 368 -7.46 12.67 -28.97
CA GLY A 368 -7.46 13.07 -30.38
C GLY A 368 -8.20 14.37 -30.67
N ASN A 369 -8.97 14.91 -29.72
CA ASN A 369 -9.71 16.16 -29.90
C ASN A 369 -8.80 17.40 -29.94
N ARG A 370 -9.29 18.46 -30.55
CA ARG A 370 -8.70 19.79 -30.57
C ARG A 370 -9.16 20.63 -29.38
N CYS A 371 -8.31 21.53 -28.89
CA CYS A 371 -8.61 22.40 -27.76
C CYS A 371 -8.58 23.88 -28.15
N GLY A 372 -9.63 24.64 -27.81
CA GLY A 372 -9.66 26.09 -28.02
C GLY A 372 -8.78 26.90 -27.05
N GLY A 373 -8.49 26.34 -25.87
CA GLY A 373 -7.66 27.00 -24.84
C GLY A 373 -6.70 26.03 -24.18
N PRO A 374 -5.70 25.49 -24.91
CA PRO A 374 -4.81 24.47 -24.38
C PRO A 374 -4.01 24.96 -23.17
N ASN A 375 -3.70 26.26 -23.11
CA ASN A 375 -2.92 26.89 -22.03
C ASN A 375 -3.77 27.64 -20.99
N SER A 376 -5.09 27.61 -21.13
CA SER A 376 -6.04 28.29 -20.24
C SER A 376 -7.28 27.43 -20.06
N PRO A 377 -7.17 26.30 -19.33
CA PRO A 377 -8.32 25.44 -19.10
C PRO A 377 -9.35 26.13 -18.20
N PRO A 378 -10.67 25.94 -18.46
CA PRO A 378 -11.72 26.50 -17.64
C PRO A 378 -11.67 25.91 -16.21
N GLU A 379 -12.14 26.68 -15.22
CA GLU A 379 -12.03 26.38 -13.79
C GLU A 379 -12.37 24.92 -13.38
N PRO A 380 -13.49 24.29 -13.83
CA PRO A 380 -13.78 22.90 -13.48
C PRO A 380 -12.80 21.86 -14.05
N PHE A 381 -12.01 22.24 -15.07
CA PHE A 381 -11.00 21.39 -15.71
C PHE A 381 -9.56 21.81 -15.37
N ASN A 382 -9.38 22.97 -14.71
CA ASN A 382 -8.08 23.48 -14.27
C ASN A 382 -7.61 22.80 -12.97
N LYS A 383 -7.15 21.55 -13.08
CA LYS A 383 -6.61 20.76 -11.96
C LYS A 383 -5.14 21.10 -11.68
N GLY A 384 -4.86 22.37 -11.39
CA GLY A 384 -3.50 22.85 -11.07
C GLY A 384 -2.60 22.96 -12.29
N THR A 385 -3.13 23.43 -13.42
CA THR A 385 -2.33 23.78 -14.60
C THR A 385 -1.70 25.17 -14.37
N PRO A 386 -0.36 25.30 -14.36
CA PRO A 386 0.27 26.62 -14.24
C PRO A 386 -0.11 27.53 -15.41
N PRO A 387 -0.21 28.86 -15.21
CA PRO A 387 -0.49 29.80 -16.30
C PRO A 387 0.48 29.61 -17.47
N GLY A 388 -0.04 29.52 -18.69
CA GLY A 388 0.75 29.35 -19.91
C GLY A 388 1.19 27.92 -20.23
N GLN A 389 0.97 26.94 -19.34
CA GLN A 389 1.24 25.52 -19.63
C GLN A 389 0.03 24.80 -20.21
N LEU A 390 0.31 23.77 -21.02
CA LEU A 390 -0.72 22.86 -21.54
C LEU A 390 -1.52 22.23 -20.40
N CYS A 391 -2.83 22.12 -20.60
CA CYS A 391 -3.77 21.50 -19.67
C CYS A 391 -3.30 20.10 -19.27
N ARG A 392 -3.04 19.92 -17.96
CA ARG A 392 -2.54 18.64 -17.41
C ARG A 392 -3.62 17.57 -17.26
N SER A 393 -4.87 17.98 -17.04
CA SER A 393 -5.97 17.05 -16.76
C SER A 393 -6.39 16.28 -18.01
N GLN A 394 -6.45 16.99 -19.15
CA GLN A 394 -6.93 16.50 -20.44
C GLN A 394 -8.17 15.61 -20.31
N ASP A 395 -9.11 15.93 -19.41
CA ASP A 395 -10.34 15.19 -19.18
C ASP A 395 -11.43 15.65 -20.17
N CYS A 396 -11.08 15.76 -21.47
CA CYS A 396 -11.92 16.37 -22.49
C CYS A 396 -13.26 15.64 -22.71
N ILE A 397 -13.25 14.31 -22.60
CA ILE A 397 -14.47 13.47 -22.67
C ILE A 397 -15.44 13.70 -21.51
N ASP A 398 -15.00 14.39 -20.45
CA ASP A 398 -15.85 14.73 -19.30
C ASP A 398 -16.65 16.03 -19.52
N GLY A 399 -16.68 16.58 -20.76
CA GLY A 399 -17.51 17.73 -21.13
C GLY A 399 -16.80 19.08 -21.07
N CYS A 400 -15.51 19.12 -21.43
CA CYS A 400 -14.80 20.39 -21.49
C CYS A 400 -15.39 21.31 -22.58
N PRO A 401 -15.78 22.56 -22.26
CA PRO A 401 -16.41 23.48 -23.22
C PRO A 401 -15.49 23.89 -24.38
N LEU A 402 -14.18 23.77 -24.20
CA LEU A 402 -13.18 24.10 -25.21
C LEU A 402 -12.75 22.91 -26.08
N ALA A 403 -13.26 21.69 -25.81
CA ALA A 403 -12.92 20.50 -26.59
C ALA A 403 -13.76 20.41 -27.87
N ARG A 404 -13.13 20.11 -29.01
CA ARG A 404 -13.79 19.81 -30.29
C ARG A 404 -13.27 18.50 -30.86
N PHE A 405 -14.17 17.54 -31.06
CA PHE A 405 -13.87 16.23 -31.60
C PHE A 405 -14.11 16.29 -33.12
N LEU A 406 -13.05 16.56 -33.87
CA LEU A 406 -13.05 16.58 -35.33
C LEU A 406 -12.85 15.16 -35.89
N PRO A 407 -13.08 14.93 -37.20
CA PRO A 407 -12.94 13.61 -37.82
C PRO A 407 -11.61 12.89 -37.51
N ASP A 408 -10.50 13.63 -37.39
CA ASP A 408 -9.18 13.08 -37.09
C ASP A 408 -9.02 12.54 -35.65
N ALA A 409 -9.99 12.79 -34.76
CA ALA A 409 -10.01 12.23 -33.42
C ALA A 409 -10.51 10.77 -33.39
N LEU A 410 -11.21 10.30 -34.43
CA LEU A 410 -11.88 9.00 -34.44
C LEU A 410 -10.97 7.81 -34.10
N PRO A 411 -9.77 7.65 -34.69
CA PRO A 411 -8.88 6.52 -34.37
C PRO A 411 -8.46 6.49 -32.89
N PHE A 412 -8.28 7.66 -32.26
CA PHE A 412 -7.90 7.78 -30.86
C PHE A 412 -9.05 7.41 -29.92
N LEU A 413 -10.27 7.84 -30.26
CA LEU A 413 -11.47 7.52 -29.50
C LEU A 413 -11.75 6.01 -29.51
N VAL A 414 -11.60 5.35 -30.66
CA VAL A 414 -11.79 3.90 -30.78
C VAL A 414 -10.74 3.11 -29.99
N ARG A 415 -9.47 3.52 -30.02
CA ARG A 415 -8.40 2.91 -29.19
C ARG A 415 -8.69 3.02 -27.70
N ILE A 416 -9.12 4.20 -27.26
CA ILE A 416 -9.46 4.43 -25.84
C ILE A 416 -10.71 3.63 -25.45
N TRP A 417 -11.69 3.49 -26.35
CA TRP A 417 -12.86 2.66 -26.14
C TRP A 417 -12.47 1.20 -25.92
N SER A 418 -11.64 0.63 -26.81
CA SER A 418 -11.12 -0.74 -26.66
C SER A 418 -10.40 -0.93 -25.32
N SER A 419 -9.53 0.01 -24.96
CA SER A 419 -8.81 -0.02 -23.68
C SER A 419 -9.72 0.00 -22.46
N ILE A 420 -10.77 0.83 -22.45
CA ILE A 420 -11.73 0.91 -21.35
C ILE A 420 -12.58 -0.37 -21.27
N VAL A 421 -13.02 -0.91 -22.41
CA VAL A 421 -13.76 -2.19 -22.47
C VAL A 421 -12.92 -3.33 -21.91
N GLN A 422 -11.65 -3.42 -22.30
CA GLN A 422 -10.71 -4.43 -21.79
C GLN A 422 -10.44 -4.26 -20.29
N GLN A 423 -10.35 -3.02 -19.80
CA GLN A 423 -10.24 -2.77 -18.36
C GLN A 423 -11.48 -3.23 -17.60
N LEU A 424 -12.68 -2.94 -18.12
CA LEU A 424 -13.94 -3.37 -17.49
C LEU A 424 -14.10 -4.90 -17.49
N SER A 425 -13.69 -5.60 -18.57
CA SER A 425 -13.72 -7.07 -18.59
C SER A 425 -12.81 -7.70 -17.54
N ASN A 426 -11.71 -7.03 -17.17
CA ASN A 426 -10.75 -7.50 -16.18
C ASN A 426 -11.19 -7.23 -14.72
N VAL A 427 -12.19 -6.38 -14.49
CA VAL A 427 -12.65 -5.94 -13.16
C VAL A 427 -13.74 -6.86 -12.58
N GLY A 428 -14.33 -7.76 -13.38
CA GLY A 428 -15.29 -8.78 -12.93
C GLY A 428 -16.56 -8.17 -12.33
N ILE A 429 -17.04 -8.71 -11.19
CA ILE A 429 -18.28 -8.28 -10.51
C ILE A 429 -18.27 -6.79 -10.15
N ALA A 430 -17.09 -6.18 -9.94
CA ALA A 430 -16.99 -4.75 -9.63
C ALA A 430 -17.41 -3.84 -10.81
N ALA A 431 -17.47 -4.37 -12.04
CA ALA A 431 -18.03 -3.68 -13.21
C ALA A 431 -19.57 -3.54 -13.14
N ALA A 432 -20.26 -4.36 -12.34
CA ALA A 432 -21.71 -4.28 -12.15
C ALA A 432 -22.12 -3.12 -11.22
N PHE A 433 -21.17 -2.46 -10.56
CA PHE A 433 -21.40 -1.28 -9.74
C PHE A 433 -21.06 -0.01 -10.51
N ASP A 434 -21.81 1.04 -10.22
CA ASP A 434 -21.63 2.37 -10.81
C ASP A 434 -20.21 2.90 -10.54
N ASN A 435 -19.35 2.85 -11.57
CA ASN A 435 -17.93 3.17 -11.49
C ASN A 435 -17.52 4.17 -12.57
N SER A 436 -16.42 4.91 -12.36
CA SER A 436 -16.06 6.01 -13.25
C SER A 436 -15.62 5.55 -14.64
N LEU A 437 -15.16 4.30 -14.79
CA LEU A 437 -14.86 3.73 -16.10
C LEU A 437 -16.13 3.49 -16.92
N GLN A 438 -17.21 3.03 -16.28
CA GLN A 438 -18.51 2.84 -16.93
C GLN A 438 -19.11 4.18 -17.39
N HIS A 439 -19.03 5.23 -16.55
CA HIS A 439 -19.44 6.58 -16.95
C HIS A 439 -18.62 7.11 -18.13
N ARG A 440 -17.30 6.87 -18.13
CA ARG A 440 -16.42 7.26 -19.24
C ARG A 440 -16.70 6.47 -20.50
N LEU A 441 -16.99 5.17 -20.38
CA LEU A 441 -17.41 4.33 -21.51
C LEU A 441 -18.70 4.86 -22.12
N GLN A 442 -19.73 5.11 -21.32
CA GLN A 442 -21.00 5.67 -21.79
C GLN A 442 -20.82 7.02 -22.48
N ARG A 443 -20.00 7.91 -21.92
CA ARG A 443 -19.67 9.21 -22.57
C ARG A 443 -18.97 8.99 -23.90
N LEU A 444 -18.00 8.09 -23.95
CA LEU A 444 -17.23 7.79 -25.16
C LEU A 444 -18.09 7.13 -26.24
N GLU A 445 -18.99 6.23 -25.86
CA GLU A 445 -19.98 5.63 -26.78
C GLU A 445 -20.88 6.70 -27.37
N ARG A 446 -21.38 7.64 -26.57
CA ARG A 446 -22.15 8.78 -27.08
C ARG A 446 -21.35 9.70 -28.02
N ILE A 447 -20.03 9.83 -27.82
CA ILE A 447 -19.15 10.55 -28.77
C ILE A 447 -19.11 9.77 -30.09
N LEU A 448 -18.89 8.46 -30.03
CA LEU A 448 -18.77 7.59 -31.19
C LEU A 448 -20.08 7.50 -31.98
N ASP A 449 -21.23 7.46 -31.32
CA ASP A 449 -22.58 7.39 -31.94
C ASP A 449 -22.89 8.56 -32.87
N LYS A 450 -22.08 9.61 -32.83
CA LYS A 450 -22.26 10.84 -33.58
C LYS A 450 -21.36 10.94 -34.80
N TYR A 451 -20.37 10.06 -34.91
CA TYR A 451 -19.64 9.82 -36.15
C TYR A 451 -20.47 8.94 -37.08
N PRO A 452 -20.21 8.94 -38.39
CA PRO A 452 -20.82 7.97 -39.30
C PRO A 452 -20.54 6.55 -38.80
N ARG A 453 -21.60 5.74 -38.71
CA ARG A 453 -21.51 4.38 -38.17
C ARG A 453 -20.50 3.51 -38.93
N GLU A 454 -20.43 3.70 -40.24
CA GLU A 454 -19.50 2.99 -41.12
C GLU A 454 -18.04 3.30 -40.78
N ASP A 455 -17.70 4.58 -40.55
CA ASP A 455 -16.35 5.00 -40.17
C ASP A 455 -15.93 4.42 -38.81
N VAL A 456 -16.85 4.43 -37.83
CA VAL A 456 -16.61 3.85 -36.50
C VAL A 456 -16.36 2.35 -36.61
N LEU A 457 -17.16 1.63 -37.42
CA LEU A 457 -16.98 0.20 -37.65
C LEU A 457 -15.68 -0.10 -38.38
N ALA A 458 -15.32 0.69 -39.40
CA ALA A 458 -14.07 0.56 -40.12
C ALA A 458 -12.86 0.71 -39.20
N GLU A 459 -12.83 1.74 -38.34
CA GLU A 459 -11.75 1.94 -37.38
C GLU A 459 -11.72 0.87 -36.27
N LYS A 460 -12.88 0.36 -35.82
CA LYS A 460 -12.94 -0.78 -34.88
C LYS A 460 -12.37 -2.05 -35.50
N ASN A 461 -12.72 -2.35 -36.76
CA ASN A 461 -12.21 -3.52 -37.48
C ASN A 461 -10.71 -3.41 -37.75
N LYS A 462 -10.24 -2.20 -38.10
CA LYS A 462 -8.81 -1.92 -38.28
C LYS A 462 -8.04 -2.17 -36.99
N LEU A 463 -8.53 -1.66 -35.85
CA LEU A 463 -7.90 -1.88 -34.55
C LEU A 463 -7.88 -3.38 -34.17
N ALA A 464 -8.97 -4.11 -34.41
CA ALA A 464 -9.03 -5.55 -34.14
C ALA A 464 -8.00 -6.34 -34.99
N THR A 465 -7.74 -5.89 -36.22
CA THR A 465 -6.73 -6.49 -37.11
C THR A 465 -5.31 -6.15 -36.63
N GLU A 466 -5.06 -4.91 -36.20
CA GLU A 466 -3.79 -4.47 -35.60
C GLU A 466 -3.45 -5.23 -34.30
N GLU A 467 -4.45 -5.51 -33.46
CA GLU A 467 -4.29 -6.24 -32.20
C GLU A 467 -4.21 -7.77 -32.41
N GLY A 468 -4.83 -8.31 -33.47
CA GLY A 468 -4.79 -9.73 -33.83
C GLY A 468 -3.50 -10.18 -34.52
N GLY A 469 -2.81 -9.28 -35.24
CA GLY A 469 -1.53 -9.58 -35.89
C GLY A 469 -0.30 -9.50 -34.98
N ASN A 470 -0.47 -9.11 -33.72
CA ASN A 470 0.58 -9.00 -32.70
C ASN A 470 0.50 -10.09 -31.61
N ARG A 471 -0.29 -11.14 -31.85
CA ARG A 471 -0.29 -12.40 -31.10
C ARG A 471 0.30 -13.50 -31.96
#